data_AF-A0A2E5J5Y1-F1
#
_entry.id   AF-A0A2E5J5Y1-F1
#
_cell.length_a   1.000
_cell.length_b   1.000
_cell.length_c   1.000
_cell.angle_alpha   90.00
_cell.angle_beta   90.00
_cell.angle_gamma   90.00
#
_symmetry.space_group_name_H-M   'P 1'
#
loop_
_entity.id
_entity.type
_entity.pdbx_description
1 polymer ?
#
loop_
_entity_poly.entity_id
_entity_poly.type
_entity_poly.pdbx_seq_one_letter_code
_entity_poly.pdbx_strand_id
1 'polypeptide(L)' 'YWGIRTLAYKIKKSFKGHYFLLNFEAKFDSLSKIENKLKIDEDSLRFLNIKIKKFDKEPSMMYKISKEEN' A
#
# COMPACT_ATOMS: atom_id res chain seq x y z
N TYR A 1 -5.39 6.56 1.58
CA TYR A 1 -6.11 5.64 0.67
C TYR A 1 -6.11 6.27 -0.72
N TRP A 2 -5.70 5.54 -1.74
CA TRP A 2 -5.59 6.05 -3.12
C TRP A 2 -6.75 5.62 -4.04
N GLY A 3 -7.76 4.96 -3.48
CA GLY A 3 -8.91 4.46 -4.21
C GLY A 3 -8.68 3.11 -4.89
N ILE A 4 -9.66 2.72 -5.70
CA ILE A 4 -9.60 1.56 -6.60
C ILE A 4 -8.93 2.00 -7.89
N ARG A 5 -7.89 1.27 -8.32
CA ARG A 5 -7.19 1.55 -9.57
C ARG A 5 -7.09 0.30 -10.43
N THR A 6 -7.10 0.49 -11.75
CA THR A 6 -6.85 -0.59 -12.71
C THR A 6 -5.37 -0.97 -12.69
N LEU A 7 -5.08 -2.26 -12.54
CA LEU A 7 -3.73 -2.78 -12.54
C LEU A 7 -3.18 -2.79 -13.97
N ALA A 8 -1.87 -2.56 -14.12
CA ALA A 8 -1.21 -2.63 -15.43
C ALA A 8 -1.28 -4.05 -16.06
N TYR A 9 -1.40 -5.07 -15.22
CA TYR A 9 -1.60 -6.47 -15.62
C TYR A 9 -2.37 -7.23 -14.55
N LYS A 10 -2.93 -8.39 -14.91
CA LYS A 10 -3.72 -9.23 -14.02
C LYS A 10 -2.85 -9.84 -12.92
N ILE A 11 -3.22 -9.67 -11.66
CA ILE A 11 -2.55 -10.28 -10.50
C ILE A 11 -3.57 -11.12 -9.74
N LYS A 12 -3.27 -12.39 -9.44
CA LYS A 12 -4.20 -13.33 -8.77
C LYS A 12 -5.64 -13.26 -9.32
N LYS A 13 -5.77 -13.16 -10.65
CA LYS A 13 -7.04 -13.00 -11.39
C LYS A 13 -7.77 -11.65 -11.23
N SER A 14 -7.26 -10.70 -10.46
CA SER A 14 -7.83 -9.35 -10.31
C SER A 14 -7.26 -8.36 -11.33
N PHE A 15 -8.11 -7.46 -11.82
CA PHE A 15 -7.75 -6.38 -12.76
C PHE A 15 -7.86 -4.97 -12.14
N LYS A 16 -8.56 -4.86 -11.01
CA LYS A 16 -8.65 -3.67 -10.17
C LYS A 16 -8.19 -4.02 -8.76
N GLY A 17 -7.63 -3.06 -8.05
CA GLY A 17 -7.20 -3.23 -6.68
C GLY A 17 -7.29 -1.94 -5.88
N HIS A 18 -7.47 -2.09 -4.56
CA HIS A 18 -7.42 -0.98 -3.63
C HIS A 18 -5.97 -0.67 -3.29
N TYR A 19 -5.59 0.61 -3.41
CA TYR A 19 -4.23 1.04 -3.08
C TYR A 19 -4.19 1.80 -1.77
N PHE A 20 -3.23 1.42 -0.92
CA PHE A 20 -2.93 2.07 0.34
C PHE A 20 -1.45 2.45 0.38
N LEU A 21 -1.19 3.68 0.80
CA LEU A 21 0.13 4.13 1.23
C LEU A 21 0.07 4.32 2.74
N LEU A 22 1.00 3.69 3.44
CA LEU A 22 1.13 3.76 4.89
C LEU A 22 2.56 4.16 5.23
N ASN A 23 2.70 5.25 5.98
CA ASN A 23 3.95 5.63 6.62
C ASN A 23 3.83 5.32 8.10
N PHE A 24 4.72 4.49 8.61
CA PHE A 24 4.74 4.13 10.02
C PHE A 24 6.17 3.91 10.49
N GLU A 25 6.37 4.09 11.79
CA GLU A 25 7.62 3.76 12.46
C GLU A 25 7.42 2.46 13.23
N ALA A 26 8.28 1.48 12.98
CA ALA A 26 8.26 0.20 13.66
C ALA A 26 9.66 -0.38 13.78
N LYS A 27 9.85 -1.19 14.83
CA LYS A 27 11.01 -2.06 14.97
C LYS A 27 10.93 -3.21 13.96
N PHE A 28 12.09 -3.77 13.59
CA PHE A 28 12.18 -4.86 12.62
C PHE A 28 11.33 -6.08 12.99
N ASP A 29 11.34 -6.50 14.26
CA ASP A 29 10.55 -7.66 14.71
C ASP A 29 9.04 -7.49 14.50
N SER A 30 8.54 -6.27 14.69
CA SER A 30 7.14 -5.95 14.46
C SER A 30 6.82 -5.94 12.96
N LEU A 31 7.72 -5.40 12.13
CA LEU A 31 7.55 -5.40 10.68
C LEU A 31 7.49 -6.83 10.12
N SER A 32 8.39 -7.71 10.56
CA SER A 32 8.42 -9.11 10.10
C SER A 32 7.10 -9.85 10.39
N LYS A 33 6.50 -9.61 11.56
CA LYS A 33 5.18 -10.18 11.91
C LYS A 33 4.08 -9.68 10.97
N ILE A 34 4.09 -8.39 10.64
CA ILE A 34 3.12 -7.78 9.71
C ILE A 34 3.29 -8.37 8.31
N GLU A 35 4.52 -8.49 7.82
CA GLU A 35 4.81 -9.09 6.52
C GLU A 35 4.33 -10.53 6.42
N ASN A 36 4.55 -11.33 7.46
CA ASN A 36 4.06 -12.72 7.49
C ASN A 36 2.53 -12.77 7.44
N LYS A 37 1.84 -11.89 8.17
CA LYS A 37 0.38 -11.79 8.10
C LYS A 37 -0.10 -11.38 6.70
N LEU A 38 0.54 -10.40 6.07
CA LEU A 38 0.22 -9.93 4.72
C LEU A 38 0.49 -10.99 3.64
N LYS A 39 1.45 -11.89 3.85
CA LYS A 39 1.73 -13.01 2.92
C LYS A 39 0.65 -14.08 2.97
N ILE A 40 0.13 -14.36 4.17
CA ILE A 40 -0.90 -15.40 4.40
C ILE A 40 -2.28 -14.87 4.04
N ASP A 41 -2.50 -13.56 4.16
CA ASP A 41 -3.76 -12.92 3.83
C ASP A 41 -4.10 -13.08 2.34
N GLU A 42 -5.23 -13.72 2.05
CA GLU A 42 -5.68 -14.01 0.69
C GLU A 42 -6.21 -12.77 -0.03
N ASP A 43 -6.73 -11.81 0.73
CA ASP A 43 -7.26 -10.54 0.21
C ASP A 43 -6.14 -9.59 -0.23
N SER A 44 -4.92 -9.80 0.26
CA SER A 44 -3.75 -9.04 -0.16
C SER A 44 -3.20 -9.54 -1.50
N LEU A 45 -3.24 -8.66 -2.51
CA LEU A 45 -2.66 -8.95 -3.82
C LEU A 45 -1.14 -8.83 -3.82
N ARG A 46 -0.62 -7.74 -3.25
CA ARG A 46 0.81 -7.39 -3.22
C ARG A 46 1.05 -6.32 -2.16
N PHE A 47 2.20 -6.38 -1.50
CA PHE A 47 2.71 -5.32 -0.65
C PHE A 47 4.18 -5.02 -1.00
N LEU A 48 4.64 -3.82 -0.66
CA LEU A 48 6.03 -3.39 -0.82
C LEU A 48 6.40 -2.51 0.37
N ASN A 49 7.46 -2.89 1.08
CA ASN A 49 8.01 -2.12 2.19
C ASN A 49 9.32 -1.47 1.75
N ILE A 50 9.46 -0.16 2.00
CA ILE A 50 10.66 0.61 1.67
C ILE A 50 11.12 1.32 2.94
N LYS A 51 12.41 1.16 3.28
CA LYS A 51 13.02 1.90 4.39
C LYS A 51 13.32 3.32 3.93
N ILE A 52 12.77 4.29 4.64
CA ILE A 52 13.00 5.73 4.41
C ILE A 52 13.73 6.35 5.60
N LYS A 53 14.45 7.46 5.36
CA LYS A 53 15.20 8.18 6.41
C LYS A 53 14.33 9.16 7.19
N LYS A 54 13.35 9.78 6.54
CA LYS A 54 12.50 10.83 7.13
C LYS A 54 11.10 10.76 6.53
N PHE A 55 10.09 11.03 7.36
CA PHE A 55 8.72 11.20 6.90
C PHE A 55 8.52 12.58 6.32
N ASP A 56 7.95 12.63 5.12
CA ASP A 56 7.33 13.85 4.62
C ASP A 56 5.94 13.99 5.23
N LYS A 57 5.56 15.23 5.59
CA LYS A 57 4.23 15.54 6.11
C LYS A 57 3.22 15.81 5.00
N GLU A 58 3.71 16.07 3.79
CA GLU A 58 2.82 16.31 2.66
C GLU A 58 2.10 15.03 2.23
N PRO A 59 0.81 15.13 1.89
CA PRO A 59 0.09 14.00 1.34
C PRO A 59 0.65 13.64 -0.04
N SER A 60 0.73 12.34 -0.32
CA SER A 60 1.18 11.83 -1.62
C SER A 60 0.34 12.43 -2.76
N MET A 61 0.97 12.66 -3.92
CA MET A 61 0.27 13.15 -5.11
C MET A 61 -0.94 12.29 -5.48
N MET A 62 -0.81 10.96 -5.35
CA MET A 62 -1.89 10.00 -5.61
C MET A 62 -3.10 10.19 -4.70
N TYR A 63 -2.88 10.65 -3.46
CA TYR A 63 -3.97 10.98 -2.53
C TYR A 63 -4.71 12.25 -2.97
N LYS A 64 -3.96 13.29 -3.40
CA LYS A 64 -4.55 14.54 -3.91
C LYS A 64 -5.45 14.26 -5.12
N ILE A 65 -4.94 13.50 -6.10
CA ILE A 65 -5.71 13.07 -7.29
C ILE A 65 -6.99 12.33 -6.88
N SER A 66 -6.90 11.35 -5.98
CA SER A 66 -8.09 10.61 -5.55
C SER A 66 -9.12 11.46 -4.80
N LYS A 67 -8.70 12.58 -4.20
CA LYS A 67 -9.61 13.51 -3.52
C LYS A 67 -10.30 14.45 -4.51
N GLU A 68 -9.64 14.79 -5.62
CA GLU A 68 -10.20 15.64 -6.69
C GLU A 68 -11.18 14.87 -7.59
N GLU A 69 -11.00 13.55 -7.73
CA GLU A 69 -11.88 12.67 -8.50
C GLU A 69 -13.18 12.29 -7.75
N ASN A 70 -13.32 12.64 -6.46
CA ASN A 70 -14.52 12.41 -5.64
C ASN A 70 -15.21 13.74 -5.32
#